data_AF-A0A4R6BKG6-F1
#
_entry.id   AF-A0A4R6BKG6-F1
#
_cell.length_a   1.000
_cell.length_b   1.000
_cell.length_c   1.000
_cell.angle_alpha   90.00
_cell.angle_beta   90.00
_cell.angle_gamma   90.00
#
_symmetry.space_group_name_H-M   'P 1'
#
loop_
_entity.id
_entity.type
_entity.pdbx_description
1 polymer ?
#
loop_
_entity_poly.entity_id
_entity_poly.type
_entity_poly.pdbx_seq_one_letter_code
_entity_poly.pdbx_strand_id
1 'polypeptide(L)'
;MNNGKLYVGSATSNSQMLLTRWSNYVQNGHGGNKELVALVNEKGLDYVKKYFQYTILENYNGKVDDKIVLQRESYWKEALQSRTF
;
A
#
# COMPACT_ATOMS: atom_id res chain seq x y z
N MET A 1 -2.37 7.71 -14.85
CA MET A 1 -2.22 8.48 -13.59
C MET A 1 -3.17 9.66 -13.63
N ASN A 2 -3.81 10.01 -12.50
CA ASN A 2 -4.81 11.10 -12.44
C ASN A 2 -4.33 12.33 -11.65
N ASN A 3 -3.67 12.14 -10.50
CA ASN A 3 -3.34 13.25 -9.59
C ASN A 3 -1.93 13.18 -8.96
N GLY A 4 -1.09 12.22 -9.37
CA GLY A 4 0.29 12.08 -8.89
C GLY A 4 0.44 11.71 -7.40
N LYS A 5 -0.66 11.48 -6.67
CA LYS A 5 -0.60 11.09 -5.25
C LYS A 5 -0.04 9.69 -5.11
N LEU A 6 0.81 9.51 -4.10
CA LEU A 6 1.47 8.24 -3.80
C LEU A 6 0.95 7.69 -2.47
N TYR A 7 0.89 6.36 -2.40
CA TYR A 7 0.58 5.63 -1.20
C TYR A 7 1.67 4.57 -0.98
N VAL A 8 2.21 4.52 0.23
CA VAL A 8 3.23 3.54 0.65
C VAL A 8 2.69 2.75 1.85
N GLY A 9 2.81 1.43 1.79
CA GLY A 9 2.45 0.52 2.87
C GLY A 9 3.32 -0.73 2.86
N SER A 10 3.47 -1.37 4.02
CA SER A 10 4.18 -2.64 4.16
C SER A 10 3.23 -3.84 4.32
N ALA A 11 3.79 -5.04 4.20
CA ALA A 11 3.07 -6.28 4.44
C ALA A 11 3.82 -7.12 5.49
N THR A 12 3.64 -6.76 6.76
CA THR A 12 4.21 -7.44 7.93
C THR A 12 3.16 -8.38 8.53
N SER A 13 3.15 -9.64 8.09
CA SER A 13 2.38 -10.70 8.78
C SER A 13 3.08 -12.04 8.63
N ASN A 14 3.05 -12.83 9.71
CA ASN A 14 3.82 -14.07 9.85
C ASN A 14 3.42 -15.22 8.92
N SER A 15 2.33 -15.09 8.16
CA SER A 15 1.81 -16.24 7.40
C SER A 15 1.67 -16.02 5.91
N GLN A 16 1.56 -14.78 5.41
CA GLN A 16 1.16 -14.57 4.01
C GLN A 16 1.66 -13.25 3.37
N MET A 17 2.34 -12.36 4.14
CA MET A 17 3.12 -11.21 3.66
C MET A 17 2.47 -10.43 2.49
N LEU A 18 3.20 -10.22 1.39
CA LEU A 18 2.79 -9.43 0.22
C LEU A 18 1.52 -9.97 -0.44
N LEU A 19 1.35 -11.29 -0.48
CA LEU A 19 0.25 -11.94 -1.18
C LEU A 19 -1.10 -11.54 -0.57
N THR A 20 -1.23 -11.56 0.76
CA THR A 20 -2.48 -11.10 1.41
C THR A 20 -2.79 -9.66 1.06
N ARG A 21 -1.77 -8.80 1.04
CA ARG A 21 -1.97 -7.38 0.79
C ARG A 21 -2.44 -7.13 -0.64
N TRP A 22 -1.87 -7.82 -1.62
CA TRP A 22 -2.31 -7.75 -3.00
C TRP A 22 -3.71 -8.34 -3.20
N SER A 23 -4.00 -9.50 -2.61
CA SER A 23 -5.34 -10.08 -2.65
C SER A 23 -6.40 -9.13 -2.08
N ASN A 24 -6.09 -8.44 -0.99
CA ASN A 24 -6.99 -7.42 -0.43
C ASN A 24 -7.22 -6.26 -1.40
N TYR A 25 -6.18 -5.72 -2.04
CA TYR A 25 -6.35 -4.65 -3.03
C TYR A 25 -7.15 -5.09 -4.25
N VAL A 26 -6.98 -6.33 -4.72
CA VAL A 26 -7.80 -6.88 -5.81
C VAL A 26 -9.26 -7.01 -5.37
N GLN A 27 -9.52 -7.44 -4.13
CA GLN A 27 -10.87 -7.67 -3.63
C GLN A 27 -11.63 -6.37 -3.33
N ASN A 28 -10.98 -5.38 -2.71
CA ASN A 28 -11.67 -4.18 -2.19
C ASN A 28 -11.04 -2.84 -2.59
N GLY A 29 -9.87 -2.84 -3.23
CA GLY A 29 -9.21 -1.62 -3.71
C GLY A 29 -8.53 -0.76 -2.64
N HIS A 30 -8.68 -1.05 -1.35
CA HIS A 30 -8.19 -0.18 -0.27
C HIS A 30 -7.34 -0.89 0.79
N GLY A 31 -7.40 -2.22 0.91
CA GLY A 31 -6.56 -3.01 1.82
C GLY A 31 -6.68 -2.58 3.30
N GLY A 32 -7.82 -2.02 3.68
CA GLY A 32 -8.09 -1.49 5.02
C GLY A 32 -7.50 -0.10 5.34
N ASN A 33 -6.83 0.58 4.40
CA ASN A 33 -6.36 1.95 4.66
C ASN A 33 -7.53 2.94 4.68
N LYS A 34 -7.62 3.78 5.71
CA LYS A 34 -8.75 4.71 5.93
C LYS A 34 -8.99 5.69 4.79
N GLU A 35 -7.93 6.26 4.22
CA GLU A 35 -8.05 7.22 3.12
C GLU A 35 -8.44 6.53 1.81
N LEU A 36 -7.87 5.35 1.54
CA LEU A 36 -8.27 4.55 0.39
C LEU A 36 -9.71 4.03 0.52
N VAL A 37 -10.17 3.69 1.72
CA VAL A 37 -11.58 3.34 1.98
C VAL A 37 -12.49 4.50 1.62
N ALA A 38 -12.18 5.72 2.09
CA ALA A 38 -12.95 6.91 1.75
C ALA A 38 -12.98 7.16 0.24
N LEU A 39 -11.83 7.02 -0.43
CA LEU A 39 -11.72 7.18 -1.88
C LEU A 39 -12.55 6.14 -2.65
N VAL A 40 -12.50 4.86 -2.25
CA VAL A 40 -13.28 3.79 -2.87
C VAL A 40 -14.77 4.00 -2.63
N ASN A 41 -15.17 4.46 -1.44
CA ASN A 41 -16.57 4.79 -1.15
C ASN A 41 -17.08 5.97 -1.99
N GLU A 42 -16.22 6.96 -2.26
CA GLU A 42 -16.59 8.15 -3.04
C GLU A 42 -16.59 7.88 -4.56
N LYS A 43 -15.55 7.20 -5.08
CA LYS A 43 -15.30 7.05 -6.53
C LYS A 43 -15.61 5.66 -7.08
N GLY A 44 -15.83 4.68 -6.21
CA GLY A 44 -16.02 3.28 -6.58
C GLY A 44 -14.72 2.52 -6.88
N LEU A 45 -14.83 1.19 -6.93
CA LEU A 45 -13.69 0.30 -7.19
C LEU A 45 -13.10 0.46 -8.60
N ASP A 46 -13.92 0.82 -9.59
CA ASP A 46 -13.46 1.00 -10.97
C ASP A 46 -12.50 2.19 -11.12
N TYR A 47 -12.60 3.20 -10.24
CA TYR A 47 -11.62 4.27 -10.17
C TYR A 47 -10.23 3.73 -9.81
N VAL A 48 -10.14 2.82 -8.84
CA VAL A 48 -8.88 2.17 -8.45
C VAL A 48 -8.31 1.39 -9.62
N LYS A 49 -9.13 0.52 -10.26
CA LYS A 49 -8.69 -0.28 -11.42
C LYS A 49 -8.16 0.59 -12.57
N LYS A 50 -8.76 1.75 -12.80
CA LYS A 50 -8.39 2.64 -13.91
C LYS A 50 -7.13 3.47 -13.63
N TYR A 51 -6.95 3.93 -12.39
CA TYR A 51 -5.95 4.96 -12.10
C TYR A 51 -4.80 4.52 -11.19
N PHE A 52 -4.93 3.43 -10.44
CA PHE A 52 -3.86 2.96 -9.55
C PHE A 52 -2.82 2.18 -10.33
N GLN A 53 -1.56 2.36 -9.93
CA GLN A 53 -0.42 1.60 -10.39
C GLN A 53 0.33 1.10 -9.16
N TYR A 54 0.75 -0.15 -9.22
CA TYR A 54 1.40 -0.82 -8.10
C TYR A 54 2.85 -1.14 -8.48
N THR A 55 3.77 -0.88 -7.55
CA THR A 55 5.18 -1.25 -7.68
C THR A 55 5.71 -1.74 -6.34
N ILE A 56 6.72 -2.60 -6.38
CA ILE A 56 7.43 -3.07 -5.19
C ILE A 56 8.65 -2.15 -5.01
N LEU A 57 8.74 -1.48 -3.87
CA LEU A 57 9.89 -0.65 -3.53
C LEU A 57 11.04 -1.46 -2.94
N GLU A 58 10.71 -2.42 -2.07
CA GLU A 58 11.69 -3.22 -1.34
C GLU A 58 11.06 -4.56 -0.92
N ASN A 59 11.84 -5.65 -0.96
CA ASN A 59 11.39 -6.99 -0.62
C ASN A 59 12.26 -7.61 0.48
N TYR A 60 11.61 -8.22 1.47
CA TYR A 60 12.26 -8.90 2.60
C TYR A 60 11.85 -10.36 2.66
N ASN A 61 12.75 -11.22 3.15
CA ASN A 61 12.36 -12.58 3.50
C ASN A 61 11.57 -12.58 4.83
N GLY A 62 10.74 -13.60 5.05
CA GLY A 62 9.91 -13.72 6.25
C GLY A 62 10.66 -13.96 7.57
N LYS A 63 12.00 -13.93 7.56
CA LYS A 63 12.83 -14.01 8.76
C LYS A 63 13.27 -12.63 9.27
N VAL A 64 13.04 -11.57 8.48
CA VAL A 64 13.34 -10.19 8.89
C VAL A 64 12.32 -9.75 9.94
N ASP A 65 12.80 -9.12 11.01
CA ASP A 65 11.95 -8.54 12.06
C ASP A 65 11.03 -7.47 11.44
N ASP A 66 9.73 -7.56 11.72
CA ASP A 66 8.72 -6.59 11.30
C ASP A 66 9.12 -5.14 11.63
N LYS A 67 9.88 -4.92 12.71
CA LYS A 67 10.42 -3.59 13.07
C LYS A 67 11.27 -2.98 11.96
N ILE A 68 12.09 -3.79 11.29
CA ILE A 68 12.93 -3.33 10.18
C ILE A 68 12.04 -2.94 9.00
N VAL A 69 11.06 -3.78 8.68
CA VAL A 69 10.12 -3.52 7.58
C VAL A 69 9.33 -2.23 7.82
N LEU A 70 8.87 -2.00 9.05
CA LEU A 70 8.15 -0.77 9.43
C LEU A 70 9.04 0.49 9.38
N GLN A 71 10.30 0.40 9.82
CA GLN A 71 11.25 1.51 9.68
C GLN A 71 11.48 1.87 8.22
N ARG A 72 11.60 0.86 7.37
CA ARG A 72 11.84 1.02 5.94
C ARG A 72 10.61 1.54 5.20
N GLU A 73 9.40 1.14 5.63
CA GLU A 73 8.15 1.78 5.20
C GLU A 73 8.14 3.27 5.55
N SER A 74 8.56 3.65 6.77
CA SER A 74 8.63 5.07 7.16
C SER A 74 9.62 5.85 6.29
N TYR A 75 10.79 5.26 6.04
CA TYR A 75 11.79 5.84 5.13
C TYR A 75 11.20 6.10 3.74
N TRP A 76 10.51 5.12 3.14
CA TRP A 76 9.91 5.31 1.82
C TRP A 76 8.78 6.34 1.81
N LYS A 77 7.98 6.43 2.88
CA LYS A 77 6.96 7.48 3.03
C LYS A 77 7.57 8.88 3.04
N GLU A 78 8.73 9.04 3.67
CA GLU A 78 9.47 10.31 3.71
C GLU A 78 10.13 10.61 2.36
N ALA A 79 10.83 9.63 1.79
CA ALA A 79 11.53 9.77 0.51
C ALA A 79 10.59 10.09 -0.66
N LEU A 80 9.38 9.51 -0.66
CA LEU A 80 8.35 9.75 -1.67
C LEU A 80 7.33 10.81 -1.26
N GLN A 81 7.54 11.46 -0.11
CA GLN A 81 6.66 12.49 0.46
C GLN A 81 5.18 12.08 0.57
N SER A 82 4.89 10.78 0.70
CA SER A 82 3.52 10.24 0.71
C SER A 82 2.75 10.48 2.01
N ARG A 83 3.34 11.22 2.96
CA ARG A 83 2.67 11.71 4.19
C ARG A 83 2.33 13.20 4.12
N THR A 84 2.90 13.92 3.16
CA THR A 84 2.87 15.39 3.12
C THR A 84 1.89 15.93 2.07
N PHE A 85 1.60 15.14 1.02
CA PHE A 85 0.79 15.53 -0.14
C PHE A 85 -0.31 14.51 -0.44
#